data_AF-A0AAE0AJ61-F1
#
_entry.id   AF-A0AAE0AJ61-F1
#
_cell.length_a   1.000
_cell.length_b   1.000
_cell.length_c   1.000
_cell.angle_alpha   90.00
_cell.angle_beta   90.00
_cell.angle_gamma   90.00
#
_symmetry.space_group_name_H-M   'P 1'
#
loop_
_entity.id
_entity.type
_entity.pdbx_description
1 polymer ?
#
loop_
_entity_poly.entity_id
_entity_poly.type
_entity_poly.pdbx_seq_one_letter_code
_entity_poly.pdbx_strand_id
1 'polypeptide(L)'
;MEEGDDYVEYVPVAKRRAMEAQKILQRKGKSSALEDELENSKLAEAKPSLLVKASQLKRNQPEISPTEQIVQQEKEMIEHLSDKKTLMSVRELAKGITCTDPLLTGWKPPLPIRRMSNKACDLIRKQWHIIVVGEDIPPPIKNFKDMRFPEPILKMLKVKGIVQPTPIQVQGLPVILSGRDMIGIAFTCSGKTLVFVLPMIMIALQEEMMIPIIPGEGPSV
;
A
#
# COMPACT_ATOMS: atom_id res chain seq x y z
N MET A 1 -72.96 -1.58 41.29
CA MET A 1 -72.73 -2.86 41.99
C MET A 1 -71.85 -3.67 41.06
N GLU A 2 -70.73 -4.14 41.61
CA GLU A 2 -69.44 -4.35 40.94
C GLU A 2 -69.37 -5.57 40.02
N GLU A 3 -68.54 -5.46 38.98
CA GLU A 3 -68.16 -6.52 38.03
C GLU A 3 -67.30 -7.59 38.74
N GLY A 4 -67.63 -8.86 38.50
CA GLY A 4 -66.90 -10.01 39.05
C GLY A 4 -65.57 -10.25 38.33
N ASP A 5 -64.49 -10.24 39.10
CA ASP A 5 -63.11 -10.43 38.70
C ASP A 5 -62.85 -11.90 38.28
N ASP A 6 -62.54 -12.14 36.99
CA ASP A 6 -62.29 -13.47 36.41
C ASP A 6 -60.85 -13.95 36.73
N TYR A 7 -60.67 -14.47 37.95
CA TYR A 7 -59.38 -14.99 38.39
C TYR A 7 -59.09 -16.37 37.77
N VAL A 8 -58.11 -16.43 36.88
CA VAL A 8 -57.57 -17.69 36.36
C VAL A 8 -56.43 -18.19 37.26
N GLU A 9 -56.62 -19.38 37.84
CA GLU A 9 -55.65 -20.01 38.74
C GLU A 9 -54.27 -20.18 38.07
N TYR A 10 -53.25 -19.55 38.66
CA TYR A 10 -51.90 -19.58 38.11
C TYR A 10 -51.27 -20.98 38.19
N VAL A 11 -51.04 -21.59 37.03
CA VAL A 11 -50.29 -22.84 36.92
C VAL A 11 -48.80 -22.54 36.63
N PRO A 12 -47.86 -23.00 37.49
CA PRO A 12 -46.42 -22.83 37.28
C PRO A 12 -45.97 -23.37 35.92
N VAL A 13 -45.05 -22.65 35.27
CA VAL A 13 -44.61 -22.92 33.88
C VAL A 13 -44.11 -24.35 33.68
N ALA A 14 -43.45 -24.94 34.68
CA ALA A 14 -42.98 -26.32 34.63
C ALA A 14 -44.14 -27.34 34.48
N LYS A 15 -45.25 -27.13 35.19
CA LYS A 15 -46.45 -27.99 35.07
C LYS A 15 -47.13 -27.82 33.71
N ARG A 16 -47.16 -26.59 33.17
CA ARG A 16 -47.67 -26.33 31.81
C ARG A 16 -46.88 -27.09 30.75
N ARG A 17 -45.55 -27.04 30.80
CA ARG A 17 -44.67 -27.78 29.87
C ARG A 17 -44.84 -29.29 29.98
N ALA A 18 -44.99 -29.82 31.20
CA ALA A 18 -45.22 -31.26 31.41
C ALA A 18 -46.58 -31.73 30.85
N MET A 19 -47.65 -30.95 31.07
CA MET A 19 -48.98 -31.25 30.52
C MET A 19 -49.01 -31.18 28.99
N GLU A 20 -48.32 -30.22 28.40
CA GLU A 20 -48.22 -30.09 26.94
C GLU A 20 -47.45 -31.25 26.31
N ALA A 21 -46.34 -31.69 26.94
CA ALA A 21 -45.59 -32.86 26.52
C ALA A 21 -46.43 -34.16 26.57
N GLN A 22 -47.22 -34.35 27.64
CA GLN A 22 -48.15 -35.50 27.73
C GLN A 22 -49.26 -35.45 26.67
N LYS A 23 -49.80 -34.25 26.37
CA LYS A 23 -50.79 -34.06 25.30
C LYS A 23 -50.24 -34.44 23.92
N ILE A 24 -48.97 -34.13 23.65
CA ILE A 24 -48.29 -34.50 22.41
C ILE A 24 -48.09 -36.02 22.33
N LEU A 25 -47.68 -36.67 23.42
CA LEU A 25 -47.55 -38.13 23.49
C LEU A 25 -48.89 -38.85 23.27
N GLN A 26 -49.97 -38.36 23.86
CA GLN A 26 -51.31 -38.94 23.65
C GLN A 26 -51.84 -38.73 22.23
N ARG A 27 -51.53 -37.60 21.58
CA ARG A 27 -51.82 -37.42 20.14
C ARG A 27 -51.05 -38.41 19.28
N LYS A 28 -49.80 -38.71 19.63
CA LYS A 28 -48.93 -39.62 18.87
C LYS A 28 -49.32 -41.10 19.01
N GLY A 29 -49.94 -41.49 20.13
CA GLY A 29 -50.49 -42.85 20.31
C GLY A 29 -51.87 -43.08 19.68
N LYS A 30 -52.57 -42.01 19.27
CA LYS A 30 -53.92 -42.10 18.67
C LYS A 30 -53.90 -42.18 17.14
N SER A 31 -52.75 -41.89 16.51
CA SER A 31 -52.54 -42.00 15.06
C SER A 31 -51.90 -43.32 14.63
N SER A 32 -51.66 -44.27 15.54
CA SER A 32 -51.00 -45.55 15.25
C SER A 32 -51.96 -46.76 15.25
N ALA A 33 -53.27 -46.53 15.08
CA ALA A 33 -54.29 -47.58 15.17
C ALA A 33 -55.25 -47.65 13.97
N LEU A 34 -55.00 -46.89 12.90
CA LEU A 34 -55.74 -46.96 11.64
C LEU A 34 -54.72 -46.77 10.52
N GLU A 35 -54.73 -47.66 9.53
CA GLU A 35 -53.78 -47.81 8.40
C GLU A 35 -52.70 -48.90 8.60
N ASP A 36 -53.15 -50.11 8.93
CA ASP A 36 -52.55 -51.34 8.39
C ASP A 36 -53.48 -51.85 7.26
N GLU A 37 -52.88 -52.31 6.16
CA GLU A 37 -53.46 -52.86 4.92
C GLU A 37 -53.68 -51.89 3.73
N LEU A 38 -52.63 -51.63 2.94
CA LEU A 38 -52.60 -51.96 1.50
C LEU A 38 -51.18 -51.86 0.88
N GLU A 39 -50.71 -53.01 0.39
CA GLU A 39 -49.81 -53.24 -0.75
C GLU A 39 -48.58 -52.36 -1.04
N ASN A 40 -47.43 -52.98 -0.73
CA ASN A 40 -46.19 -53.07 -1.49
C ASN A 40 -46.22 -52.52 -2.94
N SER A 41 -45.70 -51.29 -3.14
CA SER A 41 -45.01 -50.95 -4.39
C SER A 41 -44.01 -49.80 -4.20
N LYS A 42 -42.77 -50.04 -4.67
CA LYS A 42 -41.66 -49.11 -4.94
C LYS A 42 -40.91 -48.52 -3.73
N LEU A 43 -39.66 -48.99 -3.59
CA LEU A 43 -38.56 -48.33 -2.87
C LEU A 43 -38.49 -46.85 -3.28
N ALA A 44 -38.80 -45.96 -2.35
CA ALA A 44 -38.41 -44.55 -2.40
C ALA A 44 -37.76 -44.20 -1.06
N GLU A 45 -36.46 -43.93 -1.08
CA GLU A 45 -35.66 -43.57 0.08
C GLU A 45 -36.27 -42.38 0.83
N ALA A 46 -36.78 -42.63 2.04
CA ALA A 46 -37.21 -41.57 2.94
C ALA A 46 -35.99 -40.74 3.38
N LYS A 47 -35.91 -39.49 2.93
CA LYS A 47 -34.88 -38.55 3.37
C LYS A 47 -34.95 -38.42 4.91
N PRO A 48 -33.85 -38.64 5.65
CA PRO A 48 -33.89 -38.59 7.11
C PRO A 48 -34.29 -37.19 7.57
N SER A 49 -35.00 -37.13 8.71
CA SER A 49 -35.52 -35.87 9.26
C SER A 49 -34.39 -34.86 9.48
N LEU A 50 -34.72 -33.57 9.35
CA LEU A 50 -33.78 -32.47 9.53
C LEU A 50 -33.02 -32.56 10.87
N LEU A 51 -33.66 -33.02 11.93
CA LEU A 51 -33.05 -33.22 13.24
C LEU A 51 -32.03 -34.38 13.24
N VAL A 52 -32.32 -35.47 12.54
CA VAL A 52 -31.40 -36.60 12.42
C VAL A 52 -30.18 -36.21 11.58
N LYS A 53 -30.38 -35.45 10.48
CA LYS A 53 -29.29 -34.89 9.69
C LYS A 53 -28.43 -33.92 10.50
N ALA A 54 -29.05 -33.04 11.30
CA ALA A 54 -28.31 -32.10 12.14
C ALA A 54 -27.48 -32.81 13.23
N SER A 55 -28.01 -33.86 13.86
CA SER A 55 -27.25 -34.68 14.82
C SER A 55 -26.12 -35.49 14.16
N GLN A 56 -26.34 -36.01 12.95
CA GLN A 56 -25.30 -36.74 12.20
C GLN A 56 -24.19 -35.78 11.71
N LEU A 57 -24.55 -34.57 11.26
CA LEU A 57 -23.58 -33.54 10.88
C LEU A 57 -22.76 -33.06 12.08
N LYS A 58 -23.36 -32.90 13.27
CA LYS A 58 -22.61 -32.59 14.50
C LYS A 58 -21.71 -33.73 14.97
N ARG A 59 -22.12 -34.99 14.79
CA ARG A 59 -21.28 -36.16 15.13
C ARG A 59 -20.11 -36.37 14.18
N ASN A 60 -20.25 -35.93 12.92
CA ASN A 60 -19.24 -36.12 11.87
C ASN A 60 -18.41 -34.87 11.59
N GLN A 61 -18.59 -33.78 12.34
CA GLN A 61 -17.64 -32.67 12.31
C GLN A 61 -16.37 -33.13 13.05
N PRO A 62 -15.18 -33.06 12.43
CA PRO A 62 -13.95 -33.19 13.20
C PRO A 62 -13.98 -32.14 14.31
N GLU A 63 -13.52 -32.47 15.51
CA GLU A 63 -13.31 -31.48 16.56
C GLU A 63 -12.22 -30.53 16.07
N ILE A 64 -12.64 -29.46 15.37
CA ILE A 64 -11.75 -28.37 14.96
C ILE A 64 -11.21 -27.81 16.26
N SER A 65 -9.93 -28.02 16.49
CA SER A 65 -9.24 -27.60 17.70
C SER A 65 -9.56 -26.12 17.97
N PRO A 66 -9.69 -25.68 19.23
CA PRO A 66 -9.86 -24.26 19.55
C PRO A 66 -8.86 -23.36 18.80
N THR A 67 -7.65 -23.87 18.58
CA THR A 67 -6.59 -23.23 17.80
C THR A 67 -6.92 -23.05 16.32
N GLU A 68 -7.58 -24.01 15.67
CA GLU A 68 -7.93 -23.90 14.25
C GLU A 68 -9.06 -22.89 14.02
N GLN A 69 -9.99 -22.78 14.98
CA GLN A 69 -11.03 -21.73 14.94
C GLN A 69 -10.43 -20.34 15.11
N ILE A 70 -9.44 -20.19 16.01
CA ILE A 70 -8.70 -18.94 16.20
C ILE A 70 -7.95 -18.58 14.91
N VAL A 71 -7.23 -19.53 14.30
CA VAL A 71 -6.50 -19.30 13.04
C VAL A 71 -7.45 -18.91 11.90
N GLN A 72 -8.64 -19.52 11.83
CA GLN A 72 -9.64 -19.18 10.82
C GLN A 72 -10.22 -17.78 11.06
N GLN A 73 -10.53 -17.42 12.32
CA GLN A 73 -10.99 -16.08 12.68
C GLN A 73 -9.92 -15.01 12.44
N GLU A 74 -8.65 -15.29 12.75
CA GLU A 74 -7.53 -14.41 12.45
C GLU A 74 -7.38 -14.20 10.93
N LYS A 75 -7.53 -15.25 10.14
CA LYS A 75 -7.47 -15.19 8.67
C LYS A 75 -8.60 -14.33 8.08
N GLU A 76 -9.82 -14.51 8.55
CA GLU A 76 -10.98 -13.70 8.16
C GLU A 76 -10.81 -12.22 8.57
N MET A 77 -10.24 -11.97 9.76
CA MET A 77 -9.94 -10.61 10.22
C MET A 77 -8.89 -9.92 9.34
N ILE A 78 -7.85 -10.64 8.91
CA ILE A 78 -6.80 -10.13 8.00
C ILE A 78 -7.38 -9.82 6.61
N GLU A 79 -8.27 -10.67 6.09
CA GLU A 79 -8.91 -10.48 4.78
C GLU A 79 -9.76 -9.20 4.76
N HIS A 80 -10.61 -9.00 5.78
CA HIS A 80 -11.42 -7.78 5.91
C HIS A 80 -10.63 -6.49 6.15
N LEU A 81 -9.37 -6.57 6.57
CA LEU A 81 -8.47 -5.42 6.69
C LEU A 81 -7.68 -5.13 5.40
N SER A 82 -7.60 -6.10 4.48
CA SER A 82 -6.82 -5.99 3.24
C SER A 82 -7.40 -5.01 2.20
N ASP A 83 -8.71 -4.76 2.23
CA ASP A 83 -9.38 -3.80 1.35
C ASP A 83 -9.09 -2.33 1.69
N LYS A 84 -8.58 -2.08 2.90
CA LYS A 84 -8.03 -0.76 3.27
C LYS A 84 -6.54 -0.82 3.04
N LYS A 85 -6.10 -0.34 1.87
CA LYS A 85 -4.70 -0.13 1.47
C LYS A 85 -3.82 0.04 2.70
N THR A 86 -3.20 -1.05 3.13
CA THR A 86 -2.47 -1.13 4.40
C THR A 86 -1.34 -0.12 4.34
N LEU A 87 -0.95 0.42 5.50
CA LEU A 87 0.25 1.26 5.62
C LEU A 87 1.49 0.39 5.37
N MET A 88 1.71 0.03 4.10
CA MET A 88 2.86 -0.75 3.68
C MET A 88 4.12 0.10 3.86
N SER A 89 5.19 -0.53 4.31
CA SER A 89 6.49 0.14 4.39
C SER A 89 6.95 0.55 2.99
N VAL A 90 7.68 1.66 2.86
CA VAL A 90 8.33 2.05 1.59
C VAL A 90 9.16 0.90 1.02
N ARG A 91 9.75 0.07 1.89
CA ARG A 91 10.51 -1.12 1.52
C ARG A 91 9.63 -2.20 0.88
N GLU A 92 8.40 -2.37 1.33
CA GLU A 92 7.45 -3.35 0.79
C GLU A 92 6.85 -2.87 -0.52
N LEU A 93 6.56 -1.57 -0.62
CA LEU A 93 6.13 -0.92 -1.86
C LEU A 93 7.21 -0.96 -2.94
N ALA A 94 8.49 -0.89 -2.56
CA ALA A 94 9.63 -0.92 -3.49
C ALA A 94 10.07 -2.33 -3.89
N LYS A 95 9.44 -3.41 -3.40
CA LYS A 95 9.76 -4.78 -3.83
C LYS A 95 9.49 -4.92 -5.33
N GLY A 96 10.56 -4.99 -6.12
CA GLY A 96 10.51 -5.19 -7.59
C GLY A 96 10.96 -3.98 -8.41
N ILE A 97 11.16 -2.80 -7.81
CA ILE A 97 11.71 -1.64 -8.51
C ILE A 97 13.23 -1.63 -8.28
N THR A 98 13.99 -2.26 -9.17
CA THR A 98 15.44 -2.10 -9.24
C THR A 98 15.74 -1.03 -10.28
N CYS A 99 15.99 0.20 -9.84
CA CYS A 99 16.63 1.19 -10.71
C CYS A 99 18.09 0.78 -10.92
N THR A 100 18.35 0.08 -12.01
CA THR A 100 19.70 -0.35 -12.40
C THR A 100 20.40 0.67 -13.27
N ASP A 101 19.62 1.52 -13.96
CA ASP A 101 20.13 2.35 -15.02
C ASP A 101 20.37 3.78 -14.51
N PRO A 102 21.57 4.36 -14.74
CA PRO A 102 21.84 5.74 -14.41
C PRO A 102 20.91 6.69 -15.18
N LEU A 103 20.69 7.89 -14.62
CA LEU A 103 19.94 8.93 -15.32
C LEU A 103 20.63 9.25 -16.66
N LEU A 104 19.91 9.08 -17.77
CA LEU A 104 20.42 9.44 -19.08
C LEU A 104 20.39 10.95 -19.25
N THR A 105 21.57 11.56 -19.43
CA THR A 105 21.71 13.01 -19.55
C THR A 105 22.76 13.37 -20.59
N GLY A 106 22.43 14.34 -21.43
CA GLY A 106 23.36 14.93 -22.40
C GLY A 106 24.22 16.04 -21.80
N TRP A 107 24.04 16.36 -20.52
CA TRP A 107 24.69 17.47 -19.88
C TRP A 107 26.20 17.27 -19.76
N LYS A 108 26.94 18.33 -20.07
CA LYS A 108 28.40 18.39 -19.88
C LYS A 108 28.76 19.78 -19.35
N PRO A 109 29.71 19.88 -18.41
CA PRO A 109 30.16 21.17 -17.92
C PRO A 109 30.82 21.99 -19.04
N PRO A 110 30.83 23.33 -18.93
CA PRO A 110 31.54 24.20 -19.87
C PRO A 110 33.01 23.82 -20.03
N LEU A 111 33.57 24.08 -21.23
CA LEU A 111 34.96 23.73 -21.56
C LEU A 111 36.01 24.19 -20.54
N PRO A 112 35.97 25.43 -20.00
CA PRO A 112 36.96 25.87 -19.02
C PRO A 112 36.94 25.04 -17.74
N ILE A 113 35.75 24.62 -17.30
CA ILE A 113 35.57 23.80 -16.09
C ILE A 113 35.98 22.36 -16.36
N ARG A 114 35.64 21.82 -17.54
CA ARG A 114 36.01 20.46 -17.93
C ARG A 114 37.52 20.27 -18.07
N ARG A 115 38.25 21.34 -18.43
CA ARG A 115 39.72 21.34 -18.55
C ARG A 115 40.45 21.71 -17.26
N MET A 116 39.72 21.94 -16.17
CA MET A 116 40.31 22.28 -14.89
C MET A 116 41.20 21.13 -14.40
N SER A 117 42.40 21.45 -13.93
CA SER A 117 43.30 20.43 -13.38
C SER A 117 42.74 19.87 -12.07
N ASN A 118 43.04 18.60 -11.78
CA ASN A 118 42.62 17.96 -10.53
C ASN A 118 43.07 18.77 -9.30
N LYS A 119 44.29 19.32 -9.33
CA LYS A 119 44.81 20.21 -8.28
C LYS A 119 43.92 21.44 -8.06
N ALA A 120 43.43 22.08 -9.12
CA ALA A 120 42.54 23.22 -9.01
C ALA A 120 41.16 22.82 -8.48
N CYS A 121 40.62 21.66 -8.89
CA CYS A 121 39.40 21.11 -8.32
C CYS A 121 39.55 20.84 -6.81
N ASP A 122 40.68 20.28 -6.39
CA ASP A 122 40.95 19.97 -4.98
C ASP A 122 41.13 21.22 -4.13
N LEU A 123 41.72 22.29 -4.70
CA LEU A 123 41.77 23.59 -4.04
C LEU A 123 40.37 24.16 -3.79
N ILE A 124 39.46 24.05 -4.76
CA ILE A 124 38.07 24.48 -4.59
C ILE A 124 37.39 23.63 -3.52
N ARG A 125 37.52 22.30 -3.56
CA ARG A 125 36.94 21.41 -2.55
C ARG A 125 37.46 21.75 -1.15
N LYS A 126 38.77 21.98 -1.02
CA LYS A 126 39.40 22.40 0.24
C LYS A 126 38.86 23.74 0.73
N GLN A 127 38.76 24.74 -0.15
CA GLN A 127 38.23 26.06 0.18
C GLN A 127 36.77 25.99 0.68
N TRP A 128 35.97 25.08 0.13
CA TRP A 128 34.55 24.93 0.45
C TRP A 128 34.27 23.83 1.48
N HIS A 129 35.30 23.24 2.08
CA HIS A 129 35.20 22.13 3.05
C HIS A 129 34.41 20.93 2.51
N ILE A 130 34.60 20.60 1.23
CA ILE A 130 33.94 19.48 0.55
C ILE A 130 34.89 18.28 0.56
N ILE A 131 34.38 17.14 1.01
CA ILE A 131 35.07 15.84 0.96
C ILE A 131 34.35 14.99 -0.09
N VAL A 132 35.12 14.35 -0.96
CA VAL A 132 34.61 13.49 -2.03
C VAL A 132 35.31 12.14 -1.99
N VAL A 133 34.55 11.08 -2.27
CA VAL A 133 35.03 9.71 -2.37
C VAL A 133 34.33 9.08 -3.57
N GLY A 134 35.09 8.39 -4.43
CA GLY A 134 34.58 7.73 -5.62
C GLY A 134 35.49 7.94 -6.83
N GLU A 135 35.10 7.35 -7.95
CA GLU A 135 35.83 7.40 -9.22
C GLU A 135 35.23 8.49 -10.12
N ASP A 136 36.00 9.03 -11.07
CA ASP A 136 35.57 9.99 -12.10
C ASP A 136 34.68 11.16 -11.63
N ILE A 137 35.05 11.77 -10.49
CA ILE A 137 34.25 12.82 -9.85
C ILE A 137 34.26 14.09 -10.70
N PRO A 138 33.09 14.60 -11.14
CA PRO A 138 33.01 15.84 -11.90
C PRO A 138 33.62 17.04 -11.17
N PRO A 139 34.16 18.02 -11.89
CA PRO A 139 34.74 19.23 -11.30
C PRO A 139 33.69 20.02 -10.51
N PRO A 140 34.03 20.58 -9.34
CA PRO A 140 33.12 21.42 -8.57
C PRO A 140 32.82 22.73 -9.32
N ILE A 141 31.56 23.18 -9.29
CA ILE A 141 31.12 24.38 -9.99
C ILE A 141 30.61 25.41 -8.98
N LYS A 142 31.25 26.58 -8.94
CA LYS A 142 31.01 27.61 -7.93
C LYS A 142 29.82 28.53 -8.22
N ASN A 143 29.32 28.56 -9.45
CA ASN A 143 28.21 29.44 -9.85
C ASN A 143 27.13 28.66 -10.59
N PHE A 144 25.85 28.97 -10.35
CA PHE A 144 24.73 28.36 -11.09
C PHE A 144 24.80 28.60 -12.61
N LYS A 145 25.28 29.78 -13.03
CA LYS A 145 25.43 30.12 -14.46
C LYS A 145 26.35 29.15 -15.19
N ASP A 146 27.39 28.69 -14.51
CA ASP A 146 28.38 27.76 -15.07
C ASP A 146 27.86 26.31 -15.11
N MET A 147 26.72 26.03 -14.46
CA MET A 147 26.07 24.71 -14.47
C MET A 147 25.13 24.52 -15.67
N ARG A 148 25.04 25.49 -16.60
CA ARG A 148 24.20 25.42 -17.81
C ARG A 148 22.70 25.22 -17.55
N PHE A 149 22.19 25.79 -16.45
CA PHE A 149 20.75 25.86 -16.27
C PHE A 149 20.11 26.81 -17.29
N PRO A 150 18.89 26.53 -17.77
CA PRO A 150 18.09 27.46 -18.55
C PRO A 150 17.90 28.81 -17.83
N GLU A 151 17.83 29.90 -18.60
CA GLU A 151 17.66 31.25 -18.08
C GLU A 151 16.44 31.41 -17.14
N PRO A 152 15.26 30.78 -17.40
CA PRO A 152 14.14 30.85 -16.47
C PRO A 152 14.47 30.31 -15.07
N ILE A 153 15.24 29.22 -14.98
CA ILE A 153 15.68 28.64 -13.70
C ILE A 153 16.62 29.61 -12.99
N LEU A 154 17.61 30.16 -13.70
CA LEU A 154 18.56 31.12 -13.14
C LEU A 154 17.86 32.38 -12.60
N LYS A 155 16.88 32.91 -13.36
CA LYS A 155 16.08 34.06 -12.96
C LYS A 155 15.26 33.74 -11.71
N MET A 156 14.64 32.56 -11.64
CA MET A 156 13.83 32.14 -10.50
C MET A 156 14.68 31.95 -9.24
N LEU A 157 15.86 31.34 -9.35
CA LEU A 157 16.82 31.22 -8.25
C LEU A 157 17.18 32.60 -7.69
N LYS A 158 17.48 33.57 -8.57
CA LYS A 158 17.77 34.94 -8.18
C LYS A 158 16.59 35.63 -7.47
N VAL A 159 15.37 35.47 -7.98
CA VAL A 159 14.14 36.01 -7.35
C VAL A 159 13.91 35.40 -5.95
N LYS A 160 14.26 34.14 -5.75
CA LYS A 160 14.22 33.47 -4.43
C LYS A 160 15.40 33.83 -3.52
N GLY A 161 16.31 34.71 -3.95
CA GLY A 161 17.49 35.09 -3.18
C GLY A 161 18.61 34.04 -3.18
N ILE A 162 18.52 33.02 -4.03
CA ILE A 162 19.49 31.92 -4.13
C ILE A 162 20.54 32.31 -5.18
N VAL A 163 21.48 33.15 -4.78
CA VAL A 163 22.46 33.76 -5.70
C VAL A 163 23.68 32.85 -5.92
N GLN A 164 24.10 32.13 -4.88
CA GLN A 164 25.29 31.28 -4.90
C GLN A 164 24.95 29.86 -4.42
N PRO A 165 25.52 28.82 -5.03
CA PRO A 165 25.31 27.46 -4.59
C PRO A 165 25.96 27.23 -3.21
N THR A 166 25.32 26.40 -2.39
CA THR A 166 25.89 25.93 -1.12
C THR A 166 27.00 24.88 -1.37
N PRO A 167 27.86 24.56 -0.39
CA PRO A 167 28.93 23.57 -0.58
C PRO A 167 28.44 22.22 -1.13
N ILE A 168 27.30 21.70 -0.65
CA ILE A 168 26.73 20.45 -1.15
C ILE A 168 26.22 20.58 -2.60
N GLN A 169 25.78 21.77 -3.01
CA GLN A 169 25.33 22.05 -4.38
C GLN A 169 26.51 22.21 -5.35
N VAL A 170 27.61 22.83 -4.90
CA VAL A 170 28.84 23.04 -5.69
C VAL A 170 29.38 21.73 -6.28
N GLN A 171 29.33 20.65 -5.49
CA GLN A 171 29.79 19.33 -5.92
C GLN A 171 28.64 18.40 -6.33
N GLY A 172 27.50 18.44 -5.64
CA GLY A 172 26.40 17.52 -5.88
C GLY A 172 25.67 17.77 -7.20
N LEU A 173 25.46 19.03 -7.58
CA LEU A 173 24.77 19.36 -8.83
C LEU A 173 25.55 18.82 -10.05
N PRO A 174 26.87 19.08 -10.21
CA PRO A 174 27.62 18.49 -11.31
C PRO A 174 27.60 16.96 -11.35
N VAL A 175 27.52 16.28 -10.20
CA VAL A 175 27.49 14.81 -10.11
C VAL A 175 26.17 14.27 -10.68
N ILE A 176 25.04 14.77 -10.17
CA ILE A 176 23.72 14.30 -10.61
C ILE A 176 23.42 14.74 -12.05
N LEU A 177 23.79 15.97 -12.42
CA LEU A 177 23.64 16.45 -13.80
C LEU A 177 24.45 15.61 -14.80
N SER A 178 25.54 14.98 -14.38
CA SER A 178 26.31 14.03 -15.20
C SER A 178 25.70 12.63 -15.25
N GLY A 179 24.55 12.42 -14.61
CA GLY A 179 23.82 11.16 -14.62
C GLY A 179 24.32 10.15 -13.60
N ARG A 180 25.12 10.60 -12.63
CA ARG A 180 25.77 9.72 -11.65
C ARG A 180 25.00 9.67 -10.35
N ASP A 181 24.96 8.48 -9.76
CA ASP A 181 24.46 8.30 -8.42
C ASP A 181 25.41 8.93 -7.39
N MET A 182 24.84 9.49 -6.34
CA MET A 182 25.61 10.07 -5.25
C MET A 182 24.95 9.90 -3.90
N ILE A 183 25.79 9.77 -2.87
CA ILE A 183 25.38 9.88 -1.47
C ILE A 183 25.89 11.24 -0.96
N GLY A 184 24.97 12.17 -0.70
CA GLY A 184 25.28 13.52 -0.24
C GLY A 184 25.09 13.67 1.27
N ILE A 185 26.18 13.86 2.02
CA ILE A 185 26.13 14.13 3.46
C ILE A 185 26.38 15.62 3.70
N ALA A 186 25.43 16.29 4.34
CA ALA A 186 25.54 17.69 4.72
C ALA A 186 24.56 18.00 5.86
N PHE A 187 24.76 19.12 6.57
CA PHE A 187 23.88 19.57 7.66
C PHE A 187 22.42 19.81 7.20
N THR A 188 21.48 19.80 8.14
CA THR A 188 20.09 20.21 7.86
C THR A 188 20.06 21.62 7.28
N CYS A 189 19.06 21.91 6.43
CA CYS A 189 18.91 23.21 5.77
C CYS A 189 20.11 23.66 4.89
N SER A 190 21.04 22.76 4.53
CA SER A 190 22.18 23.08 3.65
C SER A 190 21.83 23.18 2.16
N GLY A 191 20.54 23.15 1.80
CA GLY A 191 20.09 23.21 0.41
C GLY A 191 20.17 21.89 -0.37
N LYS A 192 20.23 20.73 0.31
CA LYS A 192 20.21 19.39 -0.34
C LYS A 192 19.02 19.19 -1.27
N THR A 193 17.85 19.74 -0.95
CA THR A 193 16.65 19.60 -1.79
C THR A 193 16.89 20.07 -3.22
N LEU A 194 17.55 21.21 -3.41
CA LEU A 194 17.85 21.73 -4.75
C LEU A 194 18.83 20.86 -5.52
N VAL A 195 19.70 20.11 -4.83
CA VAL A 195 20.66 19.19 -5.46
C VAL A 195 19.92 18.12 -6.25
N PHE A 196 18.79 17.64 -5.76
CA PHE A 196 17.97 16.63 -6.44
C PHE A 196 16.90 17.25 -7.34
N VAL A 197 16.25 18.32 -6.88
CA VAL A 197 15.12 18.94 -7.59
C VAL A 197 15.55 19.61 -8.90
N LEU A 198 16.67 20.35 -8.91
CA LEU A 198 17.09 21.04 -10.14
C LEU A 198 17.45 20.08 -11.28
N PRO A 199 18.22 19.00 -11.06
CA PRO A 199 18.45 17.99 -12.09
C PRO A 199 17.17 17.31 -12.56
N MET A 200 16.24 16.98 -11.66
CA MET A 200 14.95 16.40 -12.06
C MET A 200 14.16 17.33 -12.99
N ILE A 201 14.11 18.63 -12.69
CA ILE A 201 13.47 19.62 -13.58
C ILE A 201 14.18 19.69 -14.93
N MET A 202 15.52 19.67 -14.96
CA MET A 202 16.27 19.68 -16.22
C MET A 202 15.99 18.45 -17.08
N ILE A 203 15.91 17.27 -16.47
CA ILE A 203 15.61 16.02 -17.18
C ILE A 203 14.18 16.06 -17.72
N ALA A 204 13.20 16.45 -16.90
CA ALA A 204 11.81 16.58 -17.35
C ALA A 204 11.67 17.54 -18.54
N LEU A 205 12.35 18.70 -18.49
CA LEU A 205 12.38 19.65 -19.60
C LEU A 205 13.06 19.07 -20.85
N GLN A 206 14.15 18.32 -20.68
CA GLN A 206 14.84 17.69 -21.80
C GLN A 206 13.94 16.64 -22.45
N GLU A 207 13.27 15.79 -21.66
CA GLU A 207 12.30 14.82 -22.17
C GLU A 207 11.19 15.52 -22.94
N GLU A 208 10.56 16.55 -22.36
CA GLU A 208 9.51 17.34 -23.01
C GLU A 208 9.94 17.91 -24.37
N MET A 209 11.18 18.42 -24.47
CA MET A 209 11.74 18.93 -25.72
C MET A 209 12.07 17.85 -26.76
N MET A 210 12.25 16.60 -26.33
CA MET A 210 12.57 15.46 -27.19
C MET A 210 11.32 14.70 -27.64
N ILE A 211 10.14 14.99 -27.08
CA ILE A 211 8.87 14.38 -27.51
C ILE A 211 8.60 14.79 -28.97
N PRO A 212 8.47 13.82 -29.90
CA PRO A 212 8.18 14.13 -31.29
C PRO A 212 6.77 14.73 -31.41
N ILE A 213 6.64 15.82 -32.15
CA ILE A 213 5.34 16.44 -32.40
C ILE A 213 4.55 15.52 -33.34
N ILE A 214 3.50 14.89 -32.81
CA ILE A 214 2.60 14.04 -33.58
C ILE A 214 1.52 14.93 -34.23
N PRO A 215 1.27 14.82 -35.55
CA PRO A 215 0.18 15.56 -36.18
C PRO A 215 -1.17 15.20 -35.53
N GLY A 216 -1.88 16.20 -35.01
CA GLY A 216 -3.20 16.03 -34.39
C GLY A 216 -3.21 16.08 -32.86
N GLU A 217 -2.05 16.04 -32.21
CA GLU A 217 -1.95 16.52 -30.83
C GLU A 217 -2.01 18.05 -30.85
N GLY A 218 -2.98 18.62 -30.13
CA GLY A 218 -3.05 20.06 -29.92
C GLY A 218 -1.80 20.58 -29.21
N PRO A 219 -1.58 21.90 -29.19
CA PRO A 219 -0.33 22.46 -28.67
C PRO A 219 -0.11 22.06 -27.21
N SER A 220 1.04 21.44 -26.94
CA SER A 220 1.64 21.34 -25.61
C SER A 220 2.11 22.74 -25.22
N VAL A 221 1.21 23.53 -24.65
CA VAL A 221 1.49 24.91 -24.19
C VAL A 221 2.15 24.89 -22.82
#